data_AF-A0AAP0B352-F1
#
_entry.id   AF-A0AAP0B352-F1
#
_cell.length_a   1.000
_cell.length_b   1.000
_cell.length_c   1.000
_cell.angle_alpha   90.00
_cell.angle_beta   90.00
_cell.angle_gamma   90.00
#
_symmetry.space_group_name_H-M   'P 1'
#
loop_
_entity.id
_entity.type
_entity.pdbx_description
1 polymer ?
#
loop_
_entity_poly.entity_id
_entity_poly.type
_entity_poly.pdbx_seq_one_letter_code
_entity_poly.pdbx_strand_id
1 'polypeptide(L)'
;MSFYDPVGRIDPDAIRAAAPAAEGGLPILLGWFCGRRRTSLRPSMREVAVSNSLFKTLTVTPIAGLESPPPRPCIFLLLSFSSTDNQAIHTHEYRSFHLRRNPIAGIGVLEPRSLHIVNIGPDFRGHYGSFSPESALPWMHLPAKDDLAQKESLRNLQDRAAAQRLLASSAEGFTVDQLAQLVGPGAAEYTSELENLYMKMILKLEGLARLVEKSSAAVLEQENKNLKLRSRLAGLE
;
A
#
# COMPACT_ATOMS: atom_id res chain seq x y z
N MET A 1 19.90 -1.37 -10.20
CA MET A 1 18.91 -1.60 -11.28
C MET A 1 17.66 -0.82 -10.92
N SER A 2 17.24 0.11 -11.77
CA SER A 2 16.00 0.88 -11.62
C SER A 2 14.94 0.26 -12.54
N PHE A 3 13.65 0.45 -12.26
CA PHE A 3 12.56 0.02 -13.15
C PHE A 3 12.29 1.01 -14.30
N TYR A 4 13.10 2.05 -14.43
CA TYR A 4 12.97 3.06 -15.47
C TYR A 4 14.32 3.65 -15.91
N ASP A 5 14.35 4.14 -17.15
CA ASP A 5 15.52 4.77 -17.78
C ASP A 5 15.64 6.28 -17.46
N PRO A 6 16.75 6.96 -17.83
CA PRO A 6 16.94 8.39 -17.56
C PRO A 6 15.87 9.33 -18.14
N VAL A 7 15.14 8.88 -19.17
CA VAL A 7 14.07 9.59 -19.88
C VAL A 7 12.69 9.30 -19.28
N GLY A 8 12.59 8.35 -18.35
CA GLY A 8 11.35 7.96 -17.67
C GLY A 8 10.54 6.90 -18.40
N ARG A 9 11.16 6.10 -19.28
CA ARG A 9 10.55 4.90 -19.85
C ARG A 9 10.65 3.75 -18.86
N ILE A 10 9.57 2.97 -18.76
CA ILE A 10 9.45 1.88 -17.81
C ILE A 10 9.99 0.60 -18.43
N ASP A 11 10.78 -0.15 -17.66
CA ASP A 11 11.17 -1.53 -17.94
C ASP A 11 10.10 -2.48 -17.38
N PRO A 12 9.27 -3.11 -18.24
CA PRO A 12 8.19 -3.98 -17.78
C PRO A 12 8.70 -5.27 -17.12
N ASP A 13 9.89 -5.75 -17.50
CA ASP A 13 10.47 -6.97 -16.95
C ASP A 13 11.00 -6.72 -15.54
N ALA A 14 11.60 -5.54 -15.31
CA ALA A 14 11.99 -5.11 -13.96
C ALA A 14 10.77 -4.98 -13.02
N ILE A 15 9.63 -4.46 -13.51
CA ILE A 15 8.39 -4.41 -12.71
C ILE A 15 7.89 -5.82 -12.40
N ARG A 16 7.88 -6.72 -13.40
CA ARG A 16 7.42 -8.11 -13.21
C ARG A 16 8.31 -8.87 -12.25
N ALA A 17 9.62 -8.69 -12.32
CA ALA A 17 10.58 -9.30 -11.41
C ALA A 17 10.44 -8.76 -9.97
N ALA A 18 10.12 -7.46 -9.82
CA ALA A 18 9.89 -6.84 -8.51
C ALA A 18 8.51 -7.15 -7.91
N ALA A 19 7.58 -7.66 -8.72
CA ALA A 19 6.22 -8.01 -8.35
C ALA A 19 6.09 -9.54 -8.29
N PRO A 20 6.50 -10.21 -7.21
CA PRO A 20 6.33 -11.65 -7.10
C PRO A 20 4.84 -11.98 -7.24
N ALA A 21 4.52 -12.88 -8.16
CA ALA A 21 3.18 -13.43 -8.28
C ALA A 21 2.88 -14.16 -6.96
N ALA A 22 2.15 -13.51 -6.06
CA ALA A 22 1.49 -14.22 -4.98
C ALA A 22 0.56 -15.24 -5.65
N GLU A 23 0.55 -16.49 -5.15
CA GLU A 23 -0.30 -17.55 -5.66
C GLU A 23 -1.74 -17.04 -5.83
N GLY A 24 -2.15 -16.81 -7.08
CA GLY A 24 -3.52 -16.39 -7.43
C GLY A 24 -3.73 -14.99 -8.02
N GLY A 25 -2.73 -14.11 -8.22
CA GLY A 25 -2.99 -12.84 -8.93
C GLY A 25 -1.81 -11.88 -9.09
N LEU A 26 -1.93 -10.94 -10.04
CA LEU A 26 -1.00 -9.82 -10.21
C LEU A 26 -1.18 -8.80 -9.06
N PRO A 27 -0.10 -8.33 -8.40
CA PRO A 27 -0.21 -7.32 -7.37
C PRO A 27 -0.73 -5.99 -7.93
N ILE A 28 -1.64 -5.35 -7.19
CA ILE A 28 -2.25 -4.08 -7.57
C ILE A 28 -1.27 -2.95 -7.26
N LEU A 29 -0.69 -2.37 -8.31
CA LEU A 29 0.19 -1.20 -8.18
C LEU A 29 -0.64 0.09 -8.11
N LEU A 30 -0.64 0.73 -6.95
CA LEU A 30 -1.36 2.01 -6.72
C LEU A 30 -0.55 3.24 -7.11
N GLY A 31 0.77 3.10 -7.26
CA GLY A 31 1.65 4.24 -7.38
C GLY A 31 3.11 3.92 -7.11
N TRP A 32 3.90 4.97 -6.93
CA TRP A 32 5.31 4.88 -6.61
C TRP A 32 5.75 6.06 -5.74
N PHE A 33 6.93 5.97 -5.14
CA PHE A 33 7.47 7.03 -4.30
C PHE A 33 8.90 7.39 -4.67
N CYS A 34 9.31 8.60 -4.33
CA CYS A 34 10.68 9.07 -4.50
C CYS A 34 11.14 9.81 -3.24
N GLY A 35 12.28 9.41 -2.70
CA GLY A 35 12.97 10.13 -1.62
C GLY A 35 14.08 11.01 -2.19
N ARG A 36 14.05 12.30 -1.86
CA ARG A 36 15.10 13.27 -2.20
C ARG A 36 15.65 13.94 -0.93
N ARG A 37 16.89 14.41 -1.01
CA ARG A 37 17.54 15.13 0.10
C ARG A 37 17.76 16.58 -0.32
N ARG A 38 17.35 17.51 0.54
CA ARG A 38 17.55 18.97 0.39
C ARG A 38 16.96 19.52 -0.91
N THR A 39 15.75 19.08 -1.25
CA THR A 39 15.04 19.54 -2.47
C THR A 39 13.63 20.02 -2.18
N SER A 40 13.09 20.85 -3.06
CA SER A 40 11.69 21.28 -2.98
C SER A 40 10.70 20.13 -3.22
N LEU A 41 9.54 20.20 -2.57
CA LEU A 41 8.41 19.28 -2.72
C LEU A 41 7.61 19.53 -4.02
N ARG A 42 8.33 19.68 -5.15
CA ARG A 42 7.76 19.82 -6.49
C ARG A 42 8.22 18.63 -7.35
N PRO A 43 7.33 17.97 -8.10
CA PRO A 43 7.73 16.89 -8.99
C PRO A 43 8.70 17.37 -10.07
N SER A 44 9.75 16.60 -10.34
CA SER A 44 10.67 16.87 -11.46
C SER A 44 10.06 16.44 -12.80
N MET A 45 10.61 16.93 -13.92
CA MET A 45 10.17 16.49 -15.26
C MET A 45 10.29 14.97 -15.43
N ARG A 46 11.35 14.37 -14.85
CA ARG A 46 11.56 12.92 -14.86
C ARG A 46 10.46 12.20 -14.08
N GLU A 47 10.08 12.68 -12.90
CA GLU A 47 9.01 12.07 -12.10
C GLU A 47 7.64 12.15 -12.81
N VAL A 48 7.35 13.26 -13.49
CA VAL A 48 6.15 13.38 -14.33
C VAL A 48 6.19 12.36 -15.48
N ALA A 49 7.34 12.22 -16.17
CA ALA A 49 7.50 11.27 -17.26
C ALA A 49 7.32 9.81 -16.78
N VAL A 50 7.98 9.43 -15.68
CA VAL A 50 7.85 8.11 -15.06
C VAL A 50 6.40 7.83 -14.66
N SER A 51 5.72 8.77 -14.02
CA SER A 51 4.32 8.59 -13.61
C SER A 51 3.39 8.38 -14.81
N ASN A 52 3.62 9.13 -15.89
CA ASN A 52 2.87 8.97 -17.14
C ASN A 52 3.14 7.61 -17.81
N SER A 53 4.40 7.19 -17.88
CA SER A 53 4.77 5.88 -18.43
C SER A 53 4.20 4.74 -17.59
N LEU A 54 4.27 4.84 -16.26
CA LEU A 54 3.72 3.85 -15.32
C LEU A 54 2.21 3.71 -15.50
N PHE A 55 1.48 4.83 -15.56
CA PHE A 55 0.05 4.83 -15.79
C PHE A 55 -0.33 4.17 -17.12
N LYS A 56 0.44 4.43 -18.20
CA LYS A 56 0.24 3.74 -19.49
C LYS A 56 0.44 2.24 -19.36
N THR A 57 1.54 1.79 -18.75
CA THR A 57 1.81 0.35 -18.53
C THR A 57 0.71 -0.30 -17.68
N LEU A 58 0.20 0.40 -16.67
CA LEU A 58 -0.87 -0.08 -15.79
C LEU A 58 -2.25 -0.11 -16.46
N THR A 59 -2.50 0.72 -17.47
CA THR A 59 -3.76 0.71 -18.24
C THR A 59 -3.72 -0.26 -19.42
N VAL A 60 -2.54 -0.59 -19.92
CA VAL A 60 -2.34 -1.48 -21.08
C VAL A 60 -2.35 -2.96 -20.71
N THR A 61 -2.27 -3.34 -19.43
CA THR A 61 -2.47 -4.74 -19.02
C THR A 61 -3.96 -5.09 -19.16
N PRO A 62 -4.36 -5.85 -20.20
CA PRO A 62 -5.76 -6.20 -20.37
C PRO A 62 -6.08 -7.21 -19.27
N ILE A 63 -6.97 -6.85 -18.36
CA ILE A 63 -7.74 -7.88 -17.68
C ILE A 63 -8.63 -8.45 -18.78
N ALA A 64 -8.42 -9.71 -19.15
CA ALA A 64 -9.20 -10.37 -20.17
C ALA A 64 -10.70 -10.20 -19.85
N GLY A 65 -11.44 -9.55 -20.75
CA GLY A 65 -12.91 -9.51 -20.71
C GLY A 65 -13.59 -8.19 -20.29
N LEU A 66 -12.88 -7.07 -20.10
CA LEU A 66 -13.52 -5.77 -19.81
C LEU A 66 -13.32 -4.77 -20.97
N GLU A 67 -14.40 -4.34 -21.62
CA GLU A 67 -14.40 -3.44 -22.79
C GLU A 67 -13.82 -2.04 -22.51
N SER A 68 -13.60 -1.68 -21.24
CA SER A 68 -12.72 -0.58 -20.84
C SER A 68 -12.16 -0.81 -19.43
N PRO A 69 -10.84 -0.77 -19.20
CA PRO A 69 -10.29 -0.89 -17.85
C PRO A 69 -10.69 0.34 -17.01
N PRO A 70 -11.16 0.16 -15.76
CA PRO A 70 -11.46 1.28 -14.89
C PRO A 70 -10.19 2.12 -14.65
N PRO A 71 -10.32 3.45 -14.47
CA PRO A 71 -9.17 4.33 -14.26
C PRO A 71 -8.43 3.90 -12.98
N ARG A 72 -7.25 3.31 -13.14
CA ARG A 72 -6.39 2.95 -12.00
C ARG A 72 -5.78 4.23 -11.43
N PRO A 73 -5.88 4.49 -10.11
CA PRO A 73 -5.21 5.63 -9.52
C PRO A 73 -3.69 5.48 -9.70
N CYS A 74 -3.01 6.56 -10.10
CA CYS A 74 -1.56 6.63 -10.08
C CYS A 74 -1.15 7.71 -9.08
N ILE A 75 -0.81 7.25 -7.89
CA ILE A 75 -0.35 8.09 -6.78
C ILE A 75 1.17 8.20 -6.85
N PHE A 76 1.69 9.40 -6.69
CA PHE A 76 3.10 9.67 -6.54
C PHE A 76 3.36 10.30 -5.18
N LEU A 77 4.16 9.65 -4.33
CA LEU A 77 4.56 10.18 -3.04
C LEU A 77 6.00 10.72 -3.10
N LEU A 78 6.15 12.01 -2.84
CA LEU A 78 7.44 12.66 -2.76
C LEU A 78 7.82 12.88 -1.30
N LEU A 79 8.98 12.36 -0.92
CA LEU A 79 9.57 12.51 0.42
C LEU A 79 10.81 13.40 0.29
N SER A 80 10.90 14.44 1.11
CA SER A 80 12.08 15.31 1.20
C SER A 80 12.63 15.33 2.61
N PHE A 81 13.96 15.26 2.71
CA PHE A 81 14.69 15.40 3.97
C PHE A 81 15.62 16.60 3.90
N SER A 82 15.53 17.49 4.88
CA SER A 82 16.48 18.59 5.07
C SER A 82 16.97 18.64 6.52
N SER A 83 18.12 19.26 6.74
CA SER A 83 18.70 19.46 8.07
C SER A 83 19.29 20.86 8.15
N THR A 84 19.35 21.43 9.35
CA THR A 84 20.13 22.65 9.59
C THR A 84 21.62 22.38 9.40
N ASP A 85 22.41 23.45 9.23
CA ASP A 85 23.86 23.35 9.00
C ASP A 85 24.58 22.70 10.19
N ASN A 86 24.13 23.00 11.42
CA ASN A 86 24.61 22.37 12.64
C ASN A 86 24.03 20.97 12.90
N GLN A 87 23.19 20.45 11.99
CA GLN A 87 22.51 19.16 12.09
C GLN A 87 21.65 18.97 13.35
N ALA A 88 21.32 20.05 14.07
CA ALA A 88 20.52 19.97 15.29
C ALA A 88 19.02 19.75 15.00
N ILE A 89 18.55 20.19 13.83
CA ILE A 89 17.15 20.07 13.42
C ILE A 89 17.09 19.31 12.11
N HIS A 90 16.23 18.29 12.08
CA HIS A 90 15.92 17.49 10.91
C HIS A 90 14.45 17.68 10.54
N THR A 91 14.21 18.07 9.29
CA THR A 91 12.86 18.28 8.76
C THR A 91 12.56 17.19 7.74
N HIS A 92 11.50 16.42 8.01
CA HIS A 92 10.98 15.40 7.11
C HIS A 92 9.67 15.90 6.52
N GLU A 93 9.68 16.21 5.22
CA GLU A 93 8.50 16.71 4.53
C GLU A 93 8.02 15.67 3.53
N TYR A 94 6.70 15.58 3.33
CA TYR A 94 6.11 14.69 2.35
C TYR A 94 4.99 15.40 1.59
N ARG A 95 4.81 15.03 0.33
CA ARG A 95 3.71 15.52 -0.50
C ARG A 95 3.21 14.42 -1.43
N SER A 96 1.91 14.18 -1.41
CA SER A 96 1.27 13.23 -2.32
C SER A 96 0.74 13.95 -3.55
N PHE A 97 0.81 13.27 -4.68
CA PHE A 97 0.31 13.74 -5.97
C PHE A 97 -0.56 12.66 -6.61
N HIS A 98 -1.62 13.07 -7.27
CA HIS A 98 -2.44 12.22 -8.11
C HIS A 98 -2.24 12.61 -9.58
N LEU A 99 -1.92 11.64 -10.42
CA LEU A 99 -1.82 11.86 -11.86
C LEU A 99 -3.22 12.01 -12.49
N ARG A 100 -3.61 13.23 -12.83
CA ARG A 100 -4.82 13.51 -13.60
C ARG A 100 -4.48 13.59 -15.09
N ARG A 101 -5.11 12.76 -15.92
CA ARG A 101 -4.90 12.81 -17.37
C ARG A 101 -5.70 13.95 -18.00
N ASN A 102 -5.05 14.77 -18.82
CA ASN A 102 -5.76 15.65 -19.74
C ASN A 102 -6.03 14.88 -21.04
N PRO A 103 -7.30 14.61 -21.41
CA PRO A 103 -7.63 13.84 -22.60
C PRO A 103 -7.17 14.53 -23.90
N ILE A 104 -7.00 15.86 -23.90
CA ILE A 104 -6.65 16.67 -25.07
C ILE A 104 -5.13 16.71 -25.29
N ALA A 105 -4.35 16.87 -24.22
CA ALA A 105 -2.89 17.02 -24.32
C ALA A 105 -2.12 15.69 -24.30
N GLY A 106 -2.80 14.56 -24.03
CA GLY A 106 -2.19 13.23 -23.95
C GLY A 106 -1.21 13.01 -22.78
N ILE A 107 -0.84 14.08 -22.07
CA ILE A 107 0.08 14.12 -20.92
C ILE A 107 -0.74 14.32 -19.64
N GLY A 108 -0.49 13.49 -18.64
CA GLY A 108 -1.03 13.63 -17.30
C GLY A 108 -0.26 14.63 -16.45
N VAL A 109 -0.99 15.39 -15.65
CA VAL A 109 -0.48 16.39 -14.72
C VAL A 109 -0.55 15.81 -13.30
N LEU A 110 0.54 15.97 -12.54
CA LEU A 110 0.58 15.59 -11.13
C LEU A 110 -0.04 16.71 -10.28
N GLU A 111 -1.21 16.43 -9.72
CA GLU A 111 -1.92 17.36 -8.85
C GLU A 111 -1.68 17.03 -7.38
N PRO A 112 -1.28 17.99 -6.54
CA PRO A 112 -1.13 17.76 -5.11
C PRO A 112 -2.44 17.25 -4.48
N ARG A 113 -2.34 16.26 -3.60
CA ARG A 113 -3.46 15.76 -2.79
C ARG A 113 -3.09 15.71 -1.32
N SER A 114 -4.08 15.91 -0.46
CA SER A 114 -3.94 15.75 0.98
C SER A 114 -3.77 14.28 1.32
N LEU A 115 -2.82 13.97 2.20
CA LEU A 115 -2.58 12.64 2.73
C LEU A 115 -2.96 12.66 4.21
N HIS A 116 -3.91 11.81 4.60
CA HIS A 116 -4.32 11.66 6.00
C HIS A 116 -3.66 10.42 6.59
N ILE A 117 -2.91 10.60 7.68
CA ILE A 117 -2.31 9.50 8.44
C ILE A 117 -3.27 9.15 9.55
N VAL A 118 -3.92 7.98 9.43
CA VAL A 118 -4.83 7.48 10.46
C VAL A 118 -4.06 7.20 11.75
N ASN A 119 -4.54 7.74 12.87
CA ASN A 119 -3.95 7.58 14.19
C ASN A 119 -5.03 7.30 15.24
N ILE A 120 -4.64 6.97 16.47
CA ILE A 120 -5.57 6.65 17.58
C ILE A 120 -6.25 7.88 18.21
N GLY A 121 -5.99 9.08 17.68
CA GLY A 121 -6.53 10.33 18.19
C GLY A 121 -8.04 10.49 17.97
N PRO A 122 -8.66 11.49 18.62
CA PRO A 122 -10.11 11.68 18.60
C PRO A 122 -10.67 11.87 17.19
N ASP A 123 -9.94 12.53 16.29
CA ASP A 123 -10.36 12.82 14.91
C ASP A 123 -10.59 11.56 14.05
N PHE A 124 -10.01 10.42 14.43
CA PHE A 124 -10.14 9.15 13.72
C PHE A 124 -10.94 8.11 14.49
N ARG A 125 -11.48 8.45 15.68
CA ARG A 125 -12.22 7.51 16.54
C ARG A 125 -13.40 6.85 15.83
N GLY A 126 -14.08 7.60 14.95
CA GLY A 126 -15.17 7.09 14.11
C GLY A 126 -14.74 5.93 13.21
N HIS A 127 -13.51 5.95 12.69
CA HIS A 127 -13.00 4.90 11.80
C HIS A 127 -12.74 3.56 12.50
N TYR A 128 -12.70 3.55 13.84
CA TYR A 128 -12.55 2.35 14.67
C TYR A 128 -13.88 1.83 15.21
N GLY A 129 -15.01 2.46 14.85
CA GLY A 129 -16.35 2.03 15.24
C GLY A 129 -16.80 0.73 14.56
N SER A 130 -16.07 0.27 13.55
CA SER A 130 -16.30 -1.00 12.87
C SER A 130 -14.97 -1.71 12.61
N PHE A 131 -14.95 -3.04 12.76
CA PHE A 131 -13.84 -3.88 12.30
C PHE A 131 -13.73 -3.94 10.76
N SER A 132 -14.70 -3.37 10.02
CA SER A 132 -14.63 -3.19 8.57
C SER A 132 -14.10 -1.80 8.21
N PRO A 133 -13.16 -1.66 7.26
CA PRO A 133 -12.72 -0.34 6.81
C PRO A 133 -13.90 0.48 6.28
N GLU A 134 -14.15 1.66 6.86
CA GLU A 134 -15.18 2.60 6.40
C GLU A 134 -14.75 3.35 5.12
N SER A 135 -13.45 3.39 4.86
CA SER A 135 -12.91 3.88 3.59
C SER A 135 -13.25 2.89 2.50
N ALA A 136 -13.96 3.36 1.46
CA ALA A 136 -14.12 2.62 0.23
C ALA A 136 -12.72 2.33 -0.30
N LEU A 137 -12.27 1.07 -0.14
CA LEU A 137 -11.05 0.61 -0.75
C LEU A 137 -11.12 1.01 -2.24
N PRO A 138 -10.07 1.65 -2.79
CA PRO A 138 -10.05 1.93 -4.22
C PRO A 138 -10.33 0.64 -4.95
N TRP A 139 -11.11 0.66 -6.04
CA TRP A 139 -11.65 -0.56 -6.65
C TRP A 139 -10.54 -1.58 -6.90
N MET A 140 -10.44 -2.57 -6.02
CA MET A 140 -9.43 -3.61 -6.03
C MET A 140 -10.16 -4.86 -6.49
N HIS A 141 -10.03 -5.20 -7.77
CA HIS A 141 -10.45 -6.51 -8.25
C HIS A 141 -9.51 -7.55 -7.65
N LEU A 142 -9.88 -8.10 -6.48
CA LEU A 142 -9.35 -9.38 -6.06
C LEU A 142 -9.87 -10.43 -7.06
N PRO A 143 -9.03 -11.33 -7.57
CA PRO A 143 -9.50 -12.41 -8.44
C PRO A 143 -10.31 -13.40 -7.59
N ALA A 144 -11.61 -13.15 -7.46
CA ALA A 144 -12.56 -14.18 -7.09
C ALA A 144 -12.75 -15.08 -8.32
N LYS A 145 -12.54 -16.39 -8.15
CA LYS A 145 -12.80 -17.39 -9.18
C LYS A 145 -14.29 -17.39 -9.56
N ASP A 146 -14.46 -17.64 -10.86
CA ASP A 146 -15.65 -18.10 -11.56
C ASP A 146 -16.74 -17.08 -11.94
N ASP A 147 -16.83 -16.94 -13.27
CA ASP A 147 -18.05 -17.06 -14.07
C ASP A 147 -19.32 -16.50 -13.44
N LEU A 148 -19.62 -15.25 -13.83
CA LEU A 148 -20.95 -14.74 -14.23
C LEU A 148 -20.91 -13.21 -14.09
N ALA A 149 -20.50 -12.58 -15.19
CA ALA A 149 -20.55 -11.15 -15.41
C ALA A 149 -22.00 -10.68 -15.62
N GLN A 150 -22.74 -10.50 -14.53
CA GLN A 150 -24.00 -9.74 -14.52
C GLN A 150 -24.48 -9.59 -13.07
N LYS A 151 -23.93 -8.65 -12.29
CA LYS A 151 -24.48 -8.16 -10.99
C LYS A 151 -23.57 -7.10 -10.34
N GLU A 152 -23.28 -6.01 -11.04
CA GLU A 152 -22.40 -4.94 -10.54
C GLU A 152 -22.94 -4.17 -9.31
N SER A 153 -24.22 -4.32 -8.94
CA SER A 153 -24.76 -3.72 -7.71
C SER A 153 -24.67 -4.64 -6.48
N LEU A 154 -24.55 -5.97 -6.66
CA LEU A 154 -24.40 -6.94 -5.55
C LEU A 154 -22.94 -7.30 -5.25
N ARG A 155 -22.02 -7.03 -6.17
CA ARG A 155 -20.57 -7.28 -6.02
C ARG A 155 -19.94 -6.44 -4.90
N ASN A 156 -20.34 -5.18 -4.76
CA ASN A 156 -19.89 -4.33 -3.65
C ASN A 156 -20.32 -4.88 -2.27
N LEU A 157 -21.41 -5.63 -2.19
CA LEU A 157 -21.87 -6.30 -0.96
C LEU A 157 -21.14 -7.63 -0.72
N GLN A 158 -20.87 -8.40 -1.76
CA GLN A 158 -20.16 -9.68 -1.66
C GLN A 158 -18.66 -9.50 -1.39
N ASP A 159 -18.01 -8.50 -1.98
CA ASP A 159 -16.60 -8.18 -1.73
C ASP A 159 -16.42 -7.61 -0.33
N ARG A 160 -17.36 -6.77 0.13
CA ARG A 160 -17.47 -6.39 1.54
C ARG A 160 -17.68 -7.60 2.42
N ALA A 161 -18.59 -8.52 2.07
CA ALA A 161 -18.83 -9.72 2.86
C ALA A 161 -17.62 -10.66 2.89
N ALA A 162 -16.83 -10.76 1.82
CA ALA A 162 -15.62 -11.58 1.76
C ALA A 162 -14.48 -10.96 2.59
N ALA A 163 -14.25 -9.65 2.45
CA ALA A 163 -13.30 -8.92 3.30
C ALA A 163 -13.73 -8.97 4.77
N GLN A 164 -15.02 -8.82 5.04
CA GLN A 164 -15.60 -8.93 6.37
C GLN A 164 -15.53 -10.34 6.92
N ARG A 165 -15.60 -11.39 6.09
CA ARG A 165 -15.33 -12.78 6.50
C ARG A 165 -13.87 -13.02 6.86
N LEU A 166 -12.91 -12.45 6.12
CA LEU A 166 -11.49 -12.53 6.47
C LEU A 166 -11.18 -11.79 7.77
N LEU A 167 -11.76 -10.60 7.94
CA LEU A 167 -11.63 -9.81 9.17
C LEU A 167 -12.33 -10.49 10.34
N ALA A 168 -13.53 -11.04 10.14
CA ALA A 168 -14.25 -11.83 11.15
C ALA A 168 -13.49 -13.10 11.52
N SER A 169 -12.85 -13.79 10.56
CA SER A 169 -12.00 -14.94 10.84
C SER A 169 -10.76 -14.56 11.67
N SER A 170 -10.23 -13.35 11.45
CA SER A 170 -9.10 -12.81 12.23
C SER A 170 -9.52 -12.31 13.60
N ALA A 171 -10.77 -11.86 13.73
CA ALA A 171 -11.41 -11.47 14.99
C ALA A 171 -12.10 -12.64 15.69
N GLU A 172 -11.90 -13.89 15.23
CA GLU A 172 -12.57 -15.09 15.76
C GLU A 172 -14.10 -14.96 15.91
N GLY A 173 -14.75 -14.12 15.09
CA GLY A 173 -16.18 -13.86 15.15
C GLY A 173 -16.62 -12.74 16.10
N PHE A 174 -15.70 -11.98 16.71
CA PHE A 174 -16.04 -10.84 17.54
C PHE A 174 -16.69 -9.70 16.73
N THR A 175 -17.90 -9.31 17.12
CA THR A 175 -18.70 -8.26 16.47
C THR A 175 -18.85 -7.02 17.37
N VAL A 176 -19.14 -5.87 16.75
CA VAL A 176 -19.39 -4.60 17.47
C VAL A 176 -20.63 -4.72 18.39
N ASP A 177 -21.61 -5.53 18.00
CA ASP A 177 -22.81 -5.79 18.81
C ASP A 177 -22.50 -6.57 20.10
N GLN A 178 -21.46 -7.42 20.09
CA GLN A 178 -20.96 -8.09 21.30
C GLN A 178 -20.20 -7.12 22.21
N LEU A 179 -19.51 -6.11 21.65
CA LEU A 179 -18.90 -5.04 22.45
C LEU A 179 -19.95 -4.18 23.18
N ALA A 180 -21.17 -4.03 22.63
CA ALA A 180 -22.26 -3.33 23.32
C ALA A 180 -22.71 -4.06 24.61
N GLN A 181 -22.47 -5.37 24.72
CA GLN A 181 -22.79 -6.18 25.91
C GLN A 181 -21.75 -6.04 27.03
N LEU A 182 -20.66 -5.30 26.81
CA LEU A 182 -19.69 -4.91 27.84
C LEU A 182 -20.29 -3.95 28.89
N VAL A 183 -21.50 -3.44 28.65
CA VAL A 183 -22.27 -2.64 29.61
C VAL A 183 -23.51 -3.44 30.02
N GLY A 184 -23.43 -4.20 31.12
CA GLY A 184 -24.54 -5.00 31.63
C GLY A 184 -24.12 -6.19 32.49
N PRO A 185 -25.07 -6.99 32.99
CA PRO A 185 -24.79 -8.11 33.91
C PRO A 185 -23.99 -9.28 33.29
N GLY A 186 -23.82 -9.33 31.96
CA GLY A 186 -22.97 -10.29 31.25
C GLY A 186 -21.53 -9.80 30.96
N ALA A 187 -21.17 -8.59 31.42
CA ALA A 187 -19.92 -7.94 31.03
C ALA A 187 -18.66 -8.75 31.37
N ALA A 188 -18.64 -9.48 32.49
CA ALA A 188 -17.45 -10.20 32.97
C ALA A 188 -16.99 -11.34 32.02
N GLU A 189 -17.92 -12.04 31.38
CA GLU A 189 -17.62 -13.13 30.46
C GLU A 189 -17.09 -12.57 29.13
N TYR A 190 -17.79 -11.58 28.56
CA TYR A 190 -17.35 -10.89 27.33
C TYR A 190 -16.02 -10.13 27.49
N THR A 191 -15.72 -9.57 28.67
CA THR A 191 -14.41 -8.96 28.92
C THR A 191 -13.30 -9.99 28.87
N SER A 192 -13.52 -11.19 29.42
CA SER A 192 -12.51 -12.26 29.43
C SER A 192 -12.25 -12.81 28.03
N GLU A 193 -13.31 -13.00 27.22
CA GLU A 193 -13.14 -13.45 25.84
C GLU A 193 -12.43 -12.39 24.98
N LEU A 194 -12.73 -11.10 25.17
CA LEU A 194 -12.06 -9.99 24.47
C LEU A 194 -10.58 -9.89 24.86
N GLU A 195 -10.26 -10.03 26.16
CA GLU A 195 -8.88 -10.10 26.66
C GLU A 195 -8.12 -11.28 26.03
N ASN A 196 -8.77 -12.44 25.92
CA ASN A 196 -8.19 -13.62 25.27
C ASN A 196 -7.91 -13.37 23.78
N LEU A 197 -8.84 -12.73 23.04
CA LEU A 197 -8.62 -12.35 21.65
C LEU A 197 -7.40 -11.43 21.51
N TYR A 198 -7.32 -10.37 22.32
CA TYR A 198 -6.17 -9.46 22.31
C TYR A 198 -4.87 -10.17 22.65
N MET A 199 -4.89 -11.08 23.63
CA MET A 199 -3.71 -11.87 24.01
C MET A 199 -3.23 -12.74 22.83
N LYS A 200 -4.12 -13.41 22.11
CA LYS A 200 -3.77 -14.18 20.90
C LYS A 200 -3.22 -13.28 19.79
N MET A 201 -3.81 -12.10 19.57
CA MET A 201 -3.31 -11.13 18.59
C MET A 201 -1.89 -10.66 18.93
N ILE A 202 -1.61 -10.38 20.20
CA ILE A 202 -0.28 -9.98 20.68
C ILE A 202 0.73 -11.11 20.43
N LEU A 203 0.39 -12.36 20.77
CA LEU A 203 1.27 -13.51 20.51
C LEU A 203 1.55 -13.69 19.00
N LYS A 204 0.56 -13.47 18.15
CA LYS A 204 0.74 -13.50 16.68
C LYS A 204 1.65 -12.38 16.19
N LEU A 205 1.50 -11.17 16.72
CA LEU A 205 2.38 -10.03 16.40
C LEU A 205 3.82 -10.30 16.84
N GLU A 206 4.01 -10.91 18.01
CA GLU A 206 5.34 -11.30 18.49
C GLU A 206 5.99 -12.34 17.56
N GLY A 207 5.23 -13.36 17.14
CA GLY A 207 5.71 -14.34 16.17
C GLY A 207 6.12 -13.71 14.83
N LEU A 208 5.32 -12.76 14.32
CA LEU A 208 5.64 -12.00 13.12
C LEU A 208 6.87 -11.11 13.30
N ALA A 209 7.02 -10.46 14.45
CA ALA A 209 8.18 -9.61 14.75
C ALA A 209 9.50 -10.40 14.68
N ARG A 210 9.55 -11.60 15.27
CA ARG A 210 10.72 -12.49 15.20
C ARG A 210 11.02 -12.95 13.76
N LEU A 211 9.97 -13.22 12.97
CA LEU A 211 10.14 -13.56 11.56
C LEU A 211 10.73 -12.39 10.76
N VAL A 212 10.20 -11.18 10.98
CA VAL A 212 10.69 -9.95 10.35
C VAL A 212 12.15 -9.68 10.73
N GLU A 213 12.51 -9.83 12.01
CA GLU A 213 13.90 -9.70 12.48
C GLU A 213 14.84 -10.64 11.72
N LYS A 214 14.53 -11.95 11.69
CA LYS A 214 15.34 -12.95 10.99
C LYS A 214 15.46 -12.66 9.49
N SER A 215 14.35 -12.30 8.85
CA SER A 215 14.33 -11.97 7.41
C SER A 215 15.13 -10.69 7.11
N SER A 216 15.05 -9.67 7.96
CA SER A 216 15.78 -8.41 7.80
C SER A 216 17.29 -8.63 7.96
N ALA A 217 17.71 -9.48 8.90
CA ALA A 217 19.12 -9.85 9.05
C ALA A 217 19.66 -10.56 7.79
N ALA A 218 18.89 -11.46 7.20
CA ALA A 218 19.27 -12.14 5.95
C ALA A 218 19.39 -11.16 4.77
N VAL A 219 18.46 -10.20 4.63
CA VAL A 219 18.53 -9.16 3.60
C VAL A 219 19.79 -8.30 3.80
N LEU A 220 20.07 -7.87 5.03
CA LEU A 220 21.25 -7.06 5.34
C LEU A 220 22.56 -7.80 5.02
N GLU A 221 22.64 -9.09 5.34
CA GLU A 221 23.79 -9.92 4.99
C GLU A 221 23.98 -9.98 3.46
N GLN A 222 22.89 -10.16 2.72
CA GLN A 222 22.93 -10.20 1.26
C GLN A 222 23.29 -8.84 0.64
N GLU A 223 22.79 -7.73 1.19
CA GLU A 223 23.16 -6.38 0.76
C GLU A 223 24.67 -6.12 0.96
N ASN A 224 25.22 -6.53 2.11
CA ASN A 224 26.65 -6.42 2.38
C ASN A 224 27.49 -7.26 1.41
N LYS A 225 27.06 -8.50 1.09
CA LYS A 225 27.72 -9.33 0.08
C LYS A 225 27.69 -8.66 -1.30
N ASN A 226 26.52 -8.16 -1.71
CA ASN A 226 26.35 -7.46 -2.98
C ASN A 226 27.21 -6.19 -3.06
N LEU A 227 27.34 -5.45 -1.95
CA LEU A 227 28.18 -4.26 -1.87
C LEU A 227 29.66 -4.61 -2.10
N LYS A 228 30.19 -5.62 -1.40
CA LYS A 228 31.58 -6.10 -1.59
C LYS A 228 31.84 -6.52 -3.04
N LEU A 229 30.93 -7.29 -3.63
CA LEU A 229 31.06 -7.71 -5.03
C LEU A 229 31.08 -6.52 -5.99
N ARG A 230 30.25 -5.49 -5.75
CA ARG A 230 30.25 -4.26 -6.55
C ARG A 230 31.53 -3.45 -6.36
N SER A 231 32.05 -3.34 -5.14
CA SER A 231 33.31 -2.64 -4.87
C SER A 231 34.49 -3.31 -5.57
N ARG A 232 34.57 -4.65 -5.54
CA ARG A 232 35.58 -5.42 -6.28
C ARG A 232 35.48 -5.22 -7.78
N LEU A 233 34.25 -5.29 -8.32
CA LEU A 233 34.01 -5.06 -9.75
C LEU A 233 34.38 -3.64 -10.18
N ALA A 234 34.24 -2.66 -9.29
CA ALA A 234 34.64 -1.28 -9.52
C ALA A 234 36.15 -1.02 -9.28
N GLY A 235 36.93 -2.01 -8.83
CA GLY A 235 38.36 -1.87 -8.53
C GLY A 235 38.66 -1.01 -7.30
N LEU A 236 37.72 -0.90 -6.36
CA LEU A 236 37.85 -0.10 -5.13
C LEU A 236 38.28 -0.95 -3.90
N GLU A 237 38.51 -2.26 -4.11
CA GLU A 237 39.04 -3.23 -3.14
C GLU A 237 40.30 -3.91 -3.69
#